data_AF-E1NRH9-F1
#
_entry.id   AF-E1NRH9-F1
#
_cell.length_a   1.000
_cell.length_b   1.000
_cell.length_c   1.000
_cell.angle_alpha   90.00
_cell.angle_beta   90.00
_cell.angle_gamma   90.00
#
_symmetry.space_group_name_H-M   'P 1'
#
loop_
_entity.id
_entity.type
_entity.pdbx_description
1 polymer ?
#
loop_
_entity_poly.entity_id
_entity_poly.type
_entity_poly.pdbx_seq_one_letter_code
_entity_poly.pdbx_strand_id
1 'polypeptide(L)'
;QIVKELQADALQIHLNAVQEAAMTEGDRDFHWLDNILEIQQLVNVPLIIKEVGMGLDPFSVKKLAKLGINYFDVGGMGGTNFVHIENQRTANKDNLFLDDLGLSTVKSLLSNLQEISHVNFIASGGINSSINIFKSLVLGAKYVGIANHFLHLSMQDKNGTALISEIQKLKYQLIILMALFGINKLDDVKKVKYYLSLELTNFLNQI
;
A
#
# COMPACT_ATOMS: atom_id res chain seq x y z
N GLN A 1 -8.59 -22.68 -3.49
CA GLN A 1 -9.14 -23.29 -2.25
C GLN A 1 -9.30 -22.26 -1.13
N ILE A 2 -8.24 -21.54 -0.73
CA ILE A 2 -8.25 -20.56 0.38
C ILE A 2 -9.36 -19.50 0.29
N VAL A 3 -9.66 -18.97 -0.91
CA VAL A 3 -10.76 -18.00 -1.13
C VAL A 3 -12.11 -18.57 -0.66
N LYS A 4 -12.37 -19.85 -0.94
CA LYS A 4 -13.62 -20.52 -0.55
C LYS A 4 -13.67 -20.82 0.95
N GLU A 5 -12.56 -21.27 1.51
CA GLU A 5 -12.46 -21.62 2.93
C GLU A 5 -12.62 -20.40 3.84
N LEU A 6 -12.05 -19.27 3.44
CA LEU A 6 -12.15 -18.02 4.19
C LEU A 6 -13.39 -17.19 3.84
N GLN A 7 -14.20 -17.63 2.86
CA GLN A 7 -15.31 -16.84 2.29
C GLN A 7 -14.86 -15.41 1.94
N ALA A 8 -13.67 -15.29 1.35
CA ALA A 8 -13.05 -13.99 1.12
C ALA A 8 -13.76 -13.21 0.01
N ASP A 9 -14.00 -11.92 0.24
CA ASP A 9 -14.59 -11.01 -0.76
C ASP A 9 -13.60 -10.53 -1.83
N ALA A 10 -12.29 -10.65 -1.56
CA ALA A 10 -11.20 -10.29 -2.45
C ALA A 10 -9.94 -11.11 -2.09
N LEU A 11 -9.00 -11.22 -3.03
CA LEU A 11 -7.71 -11.87 -2.81
C LEU A 11 -6.58 -10.88 -3.08
N GLN A 12 -5.75 -10.64 -2.05
CA GLN A 12 -4.50 -9.89 -2.20
C GLN A 12 -3.37 -10.83 -2.61
N ILE A 13 -2.67 -10.49 -3.69
CA ILE A 13 -1.42 -11.12 -4.10
C ILE A 13 -0.32 -10.11 -3.82
N HIS A 14 0.59 -10.45 -2.91
CA HIS A 14 1.71 -9.58 -2.60
C HIS A 14 2.86 -9.80 -3.58
N LEU A 15 3.57 -8.73 -3.93
CA LEU A 15 4.82 -8.73 -4.64
C LEU A 15 5.90 -8.30 -3.64
N ASN A 16 6.87 -9.17 -3.39
CA ASN A 16 7.88 -8.99 -2.35
C ASN A 16 9.31 -9.23 -2.88
N ALA A 17 9.57 -8.97 -4.16
CA ALA A 17 10.84 -9.31 -4.82
C ALA A 17 12.08 -8.76 -4.09
N VAL A 18 12.02 -7.51 -3.59
CA VAL A 18 13.15 -6.92 -2.84
C VAL A 18 13.36 -7.63 -1.51
N GLN A 19 12.28 -8.03 -0.83
CA GLN A 19 12.37 -8.82 0.41
C GLN A 19 12.97 -10.20 0.13
N GLU A 20 12.49 -10.91 -0.89
CA GLU A 20 13.02 -12.23 -1.30
C GLU A 20 14.50 -12.14 -1.67
N ALA A 21 14.91 -11.08 -2.38
CA ALA A 21 16.30 -10.83 -2.73
C ALA A 21 17.18 -10.58 -1.49
N ALA A 22 16.65 -9.94 -0.45
CA ALA A 22 17.35 -9.73 0.81
C ALA A 22 17.48 -11.02 1.64
N MET A 23 16.52 -11.94 1.53
CA MET A 23 16.49 -13.22 2.23
C MET A 23 17.54 -14.19 1.68
N THR A 24 18.19 -14.94 2.58
CA THR A 24 19.16 -15.97 2.17
C THR A 24 18.47 -17.14 1.48
N GLU A 25 17.29 -17.49 1.99
CA GLU A 25 16.40 -18.55 1.53
C GLU A 25 15.38 -18.10 0.48
N GLY A 26 15.34 -16.80 0.17
CA GLY A 26 14.33 -16.23 -0.70
C GLY A 26 14.52 -16.58 -2.17
N ASP A 27 13.48 -16.34 -2.96
CA ASP A 27 13.51 -16.61 -4.39
C ASP A 27 14.53 -15.72 -5.13
N ARG A 28 14.99 -16.19 -6.30
CA ARG A 28 15.82 -15.45 -7.25
C ARG A 28 15.18 -15.33 -8.62
N ASP A 29 14.04 -16.00 -8.83
CA ASP A 29 13.21 -15.88 -10.02
C ASP A 29 11.96 -15.04 -9.72
N PHE A 30 11.87 -13.88 -10.37
CA PHE A 30 10.77 -12.92 -10.19
C PHE A 30 9.78 -12.90 -11.37
N HIS A 31 9.78 -13.93 -12.22
CA HIS A 31 8.85 -14.06 -13.35
C HIS A 31 7.47 -14.57 -12.90
N TRP A 32 6.72 -13.75 -12.18
CA TRP A 32 5.44 -14.15 -11.57
C TRP A 32 4.19 -13.83 -12.38
N LEU A 33 4.33 -13.22 -13.55
CA LEU A 33 3.19 -12.73 -14.31
C LEU A 33 2.22 -13.84 -14.69
N ASP A 34 2.73 -14.97 -15.16
CA ASP A 34 1.90 -16.09 -15.59
C ASP A 34 1.13 -16.67 -14.40
N ASN A 35 1.76 -16.77 -13.23
CA ASN A 35 1.11 -17.20 -11.99
C ASN A 35 -0.03 -16.25 -11.60
N ILE A 36 0.17 -14.93 -11.70
CA ILE A 36 -0.88 -13.94 -11.40
C ILE A 36 -2.08 -14.12 -12.35
N LEU A 37 -1.83 -14.32 -13.64
CA LEU A 37 -2.88 -14.51 -14.64
C LEU A 37 -3.62 -15.85 -14.47
N GLU A 38 -2.90 -16.91 -14.13
CA GLU A 38 -3.51 -18.20 -13.79
C GLU A 38 -4.45 -18.04 -12.57
N ILE A 39 -3.97 -17.38 -11.51
CA ILE A 39 -4.80 -17.11 -10.33
C ILE A 39 -6.04 -16.28 -10.71
N GLN A 40 -5.88 -15.25 -11.55
CA GLN A 40 -6.98 -14.39 -12.03
C GLN A 40 -8.08 -15.20 -12.73
N GLN A 41 -7.71 -16.24 -13.48
CA GLN A 41 -8.68 -17.12 -14.16
C GLN A 41 -9.37 -18.10 -13.20
N LEU A 42 -8.71 -18.45 -12.09
CA LEU A 42 -9.20 -19.45 -11.14
C LEU A 42 -10.09 -18.87 -10.04
N VAL A 43 -9.93 -17.59 -9.69
CA VAL A 43 -10.70 -16.97 -8.59
C VAL A 43 -11.86 -16.13 -9.11
N ASN A 44 -13.01 -16.23 -8.42
CA ASN A 44 -14.23 -15.48 -8.76
C ASN A 44 -14.38 -14.18 -7.95
N VAL A 45 -13.29 -13.70 -7.34
CA VAL A 45 -13.27 -12.51 -6.48
C VAL A 45 -12.23 -11.51 -7.01
N PRO A 46 -12.37 -10.21 -6.77
CA PRO A 46 -11.38 -9.23 -7.20
C PRO A 46 -9.98 -9.55 -6.70
N LEU A 47 -9.01 -9.46 -7.61
CA LEU A 47 -7.59 -9.48 -7.27
C LEU A 47 -7.10 -8.08 -6.94
N ILE A 48 -6.30 -8.01 -5.88
CA ILE A 48 -5.60 -6.81 -5.44
C ILE A 48 -4.10 -7.10 -5.46
N ILE A 49 -3.36 -6.44 -6.34
CA ILE A 49 -1.90 -6.56 -6.36
C ILE A 49 -1.31 -5.62 -5.34
N LYS A 50 -0.45 -6.13 -4.46
CA LYS A 50 0.04 -5.39 -3.30
C LYS A 50 1.56 -5.40 -3.23
N GLU A 51 2.17 -4.24 -3.06
CA GLU A 51 3.57 -4.17 -2.59
C GLU A 51 3.63 -4.29 -1.05
N VAL A 52 4.79 -4.70 -0.52
CA VAL A 52 5.05 -4.96 0.89
C VAL A 52 5.96 -3.93 1.58
N GLY A 53 6.43 -2.89 0.90
CA GLY A 53 7.18 -1.79 1.52
C GLY A 53 8.06 -0.98 0.57
N MET A 54 8.14 -1.35 -0.70
CA MET A 54 9.00 -0.75 -1.72
C MET A 54 8.22 0.07 -2.74
N GLY A 55 6.88 0.08 -2.69
CA GLY A 55 6.06 0.91 -3.58
C GLY A 55 5.89 0.35 -4.99
N LEU A 56 4.65 0.25 -5.47
CA LEU A 56 4.39 -0.11 -6.87
C LEU A 56 4.83 1.00 -7.83
N ASP A 57 5.51 0.65 -8.92
CA ASP A 57 5.88 1.60 -9.97
C ASP A 57 4.82 1.67 -11.10
N PRO A 58 4.74 2.80 -11.83
CA PRO A 58 3.77 2.97 -12.92
C PRO A 58 3.90 1.95 -14.06
N PHE A 59 5.11 1.48 -14.38
CA PHE A 59 5.30 0.53 -15.47
C PHE A 59 4.68 -0.83 -15.13
N SER A 60 4.94 -1.35 -13.92
CA SER A 60 4.36 -2.62 -13.44
C SER A 60 2.83 -2.53 -13.34
N VAL A 61 2.31 -1.44 -12.78
CA VAL A 61 0.85 -1.23 -12.66
C VAL A 61 0.21 -1.13 -14.04
N LYS A 62 0.78 -0.36 -14.97
CA LYS A 62 0.27 -0.21 -16.35
C LYS A 62 0.24 -1.54 -17.09
N LYS A 63 1.25 -2.39 -16.89
CA LYS A 63 1.30 -3.75 -17.47
C LYS A 63 0.15 -4.62 -16.94
N LEU A 64 -0.05 -4.65 -15.62
CA LEU A 64 -1.09 -5.46 -14.97
C LEU A 64 -2.51 -4.92 -15.23
N ALA A 65 -2.67 -3.60 -15.29
CA ALA A 65 -3.94 -2.94 -15.60
C ALA A 65 -4.43 -3.32 -17.02
N LYS A 66 -3.52 -3.37 -18.01
CA LYS A 66 -3.84 -3.84 -19.36
C LYS A 66 -4.31 -5.30 -19.41
N LEU A 67 -3.99 -6.08 -18.40
CA LEU A 67 -4.40 -7.48 -18.25
C LEU A 67 -5.67 -7.65 -17.40
N GLY A 68 -6.33 -6.54 -17.05
CA GLY A 68 -7.62 -6.55 -16.36
C GLY A 68 -7.55 -6.53 -14.84
N ILE A 69 -6.37 -6.33 -14.24
CA ILE A 69 -6.25 -6.07 -12.81
C ILE A 69 -6.70 -4.63 -12.51
N ASN A 70 -7.65 -4.47 -11.59
CA ASN A 70 -8.30 -3.17 -11.32
C ASN A 70 -8.02 -2.59 -9.93
N TYR A 71 -7.31 -3.32 -9.08
CA TYR A 71 -7.03 -2.90 -7.70
C TYR A 71 -5.55 -3.09 -7.37
N PHE A 72 -4.94 -2.03 -6.84
CA PHE A 72 -3.53 -1.98 -6.53
C PHE A 72 -3.33 -1.36 -5.14
N ASP A 73 -2.67 -2.08 -4.24
CA ASP A 73 -2.18 -1.53 -2.99
C ASP A 73 -0.71 -1.14 -3.15
N VAL A 74 -0.45 0.17 -3.09
CA VAL A 74 0.87 0.72 -3.40
C VAL A 74 1.95 0.20 -2.46
N GLY A 75 1.63 -0.12 -1.20
CA GLY A 75 2.60 -0.69 -0.25
C GLY A 75 3.93 0.05 -0.19
N GLY A 76 3.90 1.38 -0.09
CA GLY A 76 5.09 2.21 -0.26
C GLY A 76 6.03 2.22 0.93
N MET A 77 7.23 2.74 0.69
CA MET A 77 8.24 2.97 1.72
C MET A 77 7.82 4.12 2.66
N GLY A 78 8.20 4.00 3.94
CA GLY A 78 7.93 4.99 4.99
C GLY A 78 7.30 4.43 6.26
N GLY A 79 7.09 3.11 6.33
CA GLY A 79 6.64 2.40 7.54
C GLY A 79 7.53 1.19 7.82
N THR A 80 6.93 0.00 7.84
CA THR A 80 7.68 -1.26 7.92
C THR A 80 8.63 -1.39 6.73
N ASN A 81 9.91 -1.61 7.00
CA ASN A 81 10.91 -1.92 5.99
C ASN A 81 11.28 -3.41 6.13
N PHE A 82 10.80 -4.24 5.21
CA PHE A 82 11.08 -5.67 5.25
C PHE A 82 12.55 -5.99 4.96
N VAL A 83 13.23 -5.21 4.12
CA VAL A 83 14.69 -5.37 3.90
C VAL A 83 15.45 -5.16 5.21
N HIS A 84 15.08 -4.12 5.96
CA HIS A 84 15.67 -3.88 7.29
C HIS A 84 15.41 -5.05 8.25
N ILE A 85 14.19 -5.61 8.26
CA ILE A 85 13.86 -6.78 9.09
C ILE A 85 14.72 -7.98 8.71
N GLU A 86 14.87 -8.26 7.41
CA GLU A 86 15.69 -9.37 6.92
C GLU A 86 17.18 -9.18 7.20
N ASN A 87 17.69 -7.95 7.07
CA ASN A 87 19.06 -7.59 7.44
C ASN A 87 19.35 -7.76 8.94
N GLN A 88 18.32 -7.73 9.81
CA GLN A 88 18.45 -8.06 11.23
C GLN A 88 18.38 -9.58 11.49
N ARG A 89 17.81 -10.37 10.58
CA ARG A 89 17.72 -11.84 10.69
C ARG A 89 19.03 -12.54 10.35
N THR A 90 19.89 -11.92 9.55
CA THR A 90 21.15 -12.53 9.11
C THR A 90 22.37 -11.85 9.72
N ALA A 91 23.42 -12.63 9.98
CA ALA A 91 24.71 -12.07 10.39
C ALA A 91 25.44 -11.39 9.21
N ASN A 92 25.10 -11.76 7.98
CA ASN A 92 25.73 -11.24 6.78
C ASN A 92 24.96 -10.03 6.22
N LYS A 93 25.60 -8.87 6.17
CA LYS A 93 24.97 -7.59 5.81
C LYS A 93 25.23 -7.16 4.35
N ASP A 94 25.51 -8.11 3.47
CA ASP A 94 25.81 -7.84 2.05
C ASP A 94 24.63 -7.16 1.31
N ASN A 95 23.40 -7.31 1.80
CA ASN A 95 22.18 -6.80 1.16
C ASN A 95 21.73 -5.41 1.68
N LEU A 96 22.55 -4.70 2.45
CA LEU A 96 22.21 -3.36 2.97
C LEU A 96 21.90 -2.33 1.87
N PHE A 97 22.45 -2.50 0.66
CA PHE A 97 22.18 -1.58 -0.45
C PHE A 97 20.71 -1.59 -0.92
N LEU A 98 19.93 -2.60 -0.51
CA LEU A 98 18.50 -2.70 -0.79
C LEU A 98 17.64 -1.91 0.20
N ASP A 99 18.19 -1.43 1.34
CA ASP A 99 17.41 -0.82 2.42
C ASP A 99 16.62 0.42 1.97
N ASP A 100 17.20 1.19 1.04
CA ASP A 100 16.62 2.43 0.48
C ASP A 100 16.02 2.25 -0.92
N LEU A 101 15.91 1.01 -1.40
CA LEU A 101 15.35 0.72 -2.71
C LEU A 101 13.82 0.84 -2.67
N GLY A 102 13.24 1.79 -3.39
CA GLY A 102 11.79 1.84 -3.60
C GLY A 102 11.19 3.24 -3.69
N LEU A 103 9.88 3.27 -3.81
CA LEU A 103 9.05 4.47 -3.83
C LEU A 103 8.35 4.63 -2.47
N SER A 104 8.41 5.84 -1.91
CA SER A 104 7.57 6.17 -0.77
C SER A 104 6.08 6.09 -1.14
N THR A 105 5.21 5.88 -0.16
CA THR A 105 3.75 5.77 -0.37
C THR A 105 3.19 6.90 -1.23
N VAL A 106 3.62 8.14 -0.99
CA VAL A 106 3.17 9.30 -1.76
C VAL A 106 3.74 9.32 -3.19
N LYS A 107 5.01 8.95 -3.37
CA LYS A 107 5.65 8.87 -4.70
C LYS A 107 5.01 7.78 -5.55
N SER A 108 4.80 6.59 -4.99
CA SER A 108 4.13 5.48 -5.66
C SER A 108 2.68 5.84 -6.01
N LEU A 109 1.89 6.37 -5.07
CA LEU A 109 0.49 6.72 -5.33
C LEU A 109 0.34 7.78 -6.43
N LEU A 110 1.07 8.88 -6.34
CA LEU A 110 0.91 9.99 -7.29
C LEU A 110 1.44 9.68 -8.68
N SER A 111 2.59 9.00 -8.79
CA SER A 111 3.13 8.59 -10.09
C SER A 111 2.20 7.61 -10.81
N ASN A 112 1.60 6.67 -10.09
CA ASN A 112 0.63 5.75 -10.67
C ASN A 112 -0.67 6.46 -11.09
N LEU A 113 -1.17 7.40 -10.29
CA LEU A 113 -2.38 8.16 -10.63
C LEU A 113 -2.19 9.09 -11.85
N GLN A 114 -0.98 9.60 -12.06
CA GLN A 114 -0.62 10.41 -13.23
C GLN A 114 -0.69 9.59 -14.52
N GLU A 115 -0.27 8.32 -14.48
CA GLU A 115 -0.21 7.43 -15.66
C GLU A 115 -1.46 6.58 -15.87
N ILE A 116 -2.11 6.12 -14.80
CA ILE A 116 -3.21 5.12 -14.83
C ILE A 116 -4.37 5.55 -13.92
N SER A 117 -5.29 6.37 -14.43
CA SER A 117 -6.41 6.91 -13.63
C SER A 117 -7.68 6.03 -13.59
N HIS A 118 -7.77 4.97 -14.39
CA HIS A 118 -8.97 4.14 -14.53
C HIS A 118 -9.03 2.94 -13.57
N VAL A 119 -7.97 2.70 -12.81
CA VAL A 119 -7.89 1.63 -11.79
C VAL A 119 -8.01 2.21 -10.38
N ASN A 120 -8.20 1.32 -9.39
CA ASN A 120 -8.39 1.72 -8.01
C ASN A 120 -7.10 1.51 -7.20
N PHE A 121 -6.63 2.56 -6.54
CA PHE A 121 -5.47 2.48 -5.65
C PHE A 121 -5.86 2.43 -4.17
N ILE A 122 -5.14 1.62 -3.41
CA ILE A 122 -5.11 1.59 -1.97
C ILE A 122 -3.78 2.21 -1.56
N ALA A 123 -3.82 3.25 -0.73
CA ALA A 123 -2.62 3.80 -0.14
C ALA A 123 -2.27 3.02 1.13
N SER A 124 -1.10 2.39 1.18
CA SER A 124 -0.57 1.79 2.40
C SER A 124 0.95 1.95 2.46
N GLY A 125 1.54 1.64 3.62
CA GLY A 125 2.94 1.91 3.92
C GLY A 125 3.11 3.21 4.71
N GLY A 126 3.59 3.10 5.95
CA GLY A 126 3.86 4.27 6.82
C GLY A 126 2.63 5.01 7.37
N ILE A 127 1.42 4.52 7.15
CA ILE A 127 0.18 5.19 7.59
C ILE A 127 -0.14 4.80 9.03
N ASN A 128 -0.19 5.79 9.93
CA ASN A 128 -0.46 5.57 11.37
C ASN A 128 -1.33 6.66 12.02
N SER A 129 -1.87 7.60 11.24
CA SER A 129 -2.65 8.73 11.77
C SER A 129 -3.81 9.12 10.85
N SER A 130 -4.82 9.77 11.43
CA SER A 130 -5.99 10.28 10.69
C SER A 130 -5.62 11.27 9.60
N ILE A 131 -4.59 12.11 9.83
CA ILE A 131 -4.11 13.04 8.80
C ILE A 131 -3.41 12.33 7.64
N ASN A 132 -2.71 11.20 7.87
CA ASN A 132 -2.16 10.40 6.77
C ASN A 132 -3.27 9.75 5.95
N ILE A 133 -4.31 9.22 6.62
CA ILE A 133 -5.48 8.65 5.94
C ILE A 133 -6.15 9.73 5.09
N PHE A 134 -6.46 10.89 5.68
CA PHE A 134 -7.10 12.00 4.98
C PHE A 134 -6.28 12.48 3.78
N LYS A 135 -4.97 12.70 3.94
CA LYS A 135 -4.07 13.05 2.84
C LYS A 135 -4.09 12.01 1.73
N SER A 136 -4.05 10.72 2.06
CA SER A 136 -4.06 9.65 1.06
C SER A 136 -5.33 9.65 0.21
N LEU A 137 -6.49 9.88 0.86
CA LEU A 137 -7.78 10.00 0.18
C LEU A 137 -7.86 11.26 -0.69
N VAL A 138 -7.41 12.41 -0.16
CA VAL A 138 -7.32 13.68 -0.90
C VAL A 138 -6.45 13.53 -2.15
N LEU A 139 -5.33 12.82 -2.04
CA LEU A 139 -4.41 12.56 -3.15
C LEU A 139 -4.95 11.56 -4.18
N GLY A 140 -6.11 10.94 -3.95
CA GLY A 140 -6.84 10.15 -4.94
C GLY A 140 -6.97 8.66 -4.63
N ALA A 141 -6.38 8.15 -3.55
CA ALA A 141 -6.58 6.77 -3.14
C ALA A 141 -8.07 6.46 -2.88
N LYS A 142 -8.52 5.27 -3.26
CA LYS A 142 -9.88 4.79 -3.00
C LYS A 142 -10.02 4.20 -1.59
N TYR A 143 -8.98 3.51 -1.13
CA TYR A 143 -8.91 2.97 0.22
C TYR A 143 -7.55 3.27 0.85
N VAL A 144 -7.45 3.06 2.16
CA VAL A 144 -6.22 3.27 2.93
C VAL A 144 -5.96 2.06 3.82
N GLY A 145 -4.76 1.50 3.73
CA GLY A 145 -4.32 0.33 4.50
C GLY A 145 -3.38 0.69 5.64
N ILE A 146 -3.57 0.05 6.80
CA ILE A 146 -2.75 0.22 8.01
C ILE A 146 -2.43 -1.18 8.55
N ALA A 147 -1.15 -1.47 8.76
CA ALA A 147 -0.68 -2.76 9.30
C ALA A 147 0.06 -2.58 10.64
N ASN A 148 1.31 -2.11 10.61
CA ASN A 148 2.20 -2.09 11.78
C ASN A 148 1.62 -1.39 13.02
N HIS A 149 0.93 -0.26 12.83
CA HIS A 149 0.29 0.47 13.92
C HIS A 149 -0.75 -0.38 14.66
N PHE A 150 -1.61 -1.07 13.91
CA PHE A 150 -2.64 -1.95 14.48
C PHE A 150 -2.05 -3.24 15.07
N LEU A 151 -0.95 -3.76 14.49
CA LEU A 151 -0.22 -4.88 15.06
C LEU A 151 0.30 -4.54 16.46
N HIS A 152 0.99 -3.42 16.63
CA HIS A 152 1.53 -3.02 17.93
C HIS A 152 0.44 -2.82 18.99
N LEU A 153 -0.71 -2.24 18.63
CA LEU A 153 -1.84 -2.09 19.56
C LEU A 153 -2.44 -3.44 19.95
N SER A 154 -2.55 -4.37 19.00
CA SER A 154 -3.05 -5.73 19.26
C SER A 154 -2.12 -6.52 20.17
N MET A 155 -0.81 -6.27 20.11
CA MET A 155 0.17 -6.91 20.98
C MET A 155 0.11 -6.38 22.43
N GLN A 156 -0.37 -5.16 22.65
CA GLN A 156 -0.47 -4.55 23.97
C GLN A 156 -1.71 -5.01 24.74
N ASP A 157 -2.79 -5.37 24.04
CA ASP A 157 -4.05 -5.79 24.64
C ASP A 157 -4.65 -7.00 23.92
N LYS A 158 -4.61 -8.16 24.59
CA LYS A 158 -5.18 -9.41 24.07
C LYS A 158 -6.69 -9.35 23.86
N ASN A 159 -7.39 -8.43 24.53
CA ASN A 159 -8.84 -8.26 24.38
C ASN A 159 -9.20 -7.33 23.21
N GLY A 160 -8.21 -6.70 22.55
CA GLY A 160 -8.42 -5.85 21.37
C GLY A 160 -9.08 -4.49 21.65
N THR A 161 -9.28 -4.12 22.91
CA THR A 161 -9.90 -2.86 23.33
C THR A 161 -9.08 -1.67 22.84
N ALA A 162 -7.75 -1.73 22.97
CA ALA A 162 -6.84 -0.69 22.49
C ALA A 162 -6.97 -0.46 20.97
N LEU A 163 -7.02 -1.55 20.19
CA LEU A 163 -7.20 -1.49 18.74
C LEU A 163 -8.57 -0.89 18.37
N ILE A 164 -9.65 -1.34 19.02
CA ILE A 164 -11.00 -0.83 18.76
C ILE A 164 -11.06 0.67 19.07
N SER A 165 -10.53 1.09 20.22
CA SER A 165 -10.49 2.49 20.63
C SER A 165 -9.73 3.36 19.62
N GLU A 166 -8.58 2.89 19.14
CA GLU A 166 -7.81 3.60 18.12
C GLU A 166 -8.58 3.72 16.80
N ILE A 167 -9.23 2.66 16.34
CA ILE A 167 -10.05 2.70 15.11
C ILE A 167 -11.18 3.72 15.26
N GLN A 168 -11.86 3.77 16.40
CA GLN A 168 -12.92 4.75 16.66
C GLN A 168 -12.37 6.18 16.71
N LYS A 169 -11.21 6.38 17.34
CA LYS A 169 -10.52 7.67 17.35
C LYS A 169 -10.14 8.12 15.93
N LEU A 170 -9.59 7.24 15.10
CA LEU A 170 -9.26 7.55 13.71
C LEU A 170 -10.49 7.96 12.90
N LYS A 171 -11.61 7.24 13.06
CA LYS A 171 -12.90 7.58 12.42
C LYS A 171 -13.39 8.96 12.86
N TYR A 172 -13.39 9.24 14.16
CA TYR A 172 -13.82 10.53 14.70
C TYR A 172 -12.94 11.68 14.18
N GLN A 173 -11.62 11.50 14.18
CA GLN A 173 -10.69 12.51 13.65
C GLN A 173 -10.86 12.74 12.15
N LEU A 174 -11.19 11.72 11.36
CA LEU A 174 -11.53 11.88 9.94
C LEU A 174 -12.80 12.73 9.75
N ILE A 175 -13.81 12.55 10.60
CA ILE A 175 -15.02 13.40 10.58
C ILE A 175 -14.64 14.87 10.87
N ILE A 176 -13.77 15.12 11.85
CA ILE A 176 -13.26 16.48 12.13
C ILE A 176 -12.54 17.05 10.91
N LEU A 177 -11.64 16.29 10.29
CA LEU A 177 -10.90 16.74 9.11
C LEU A 177 -11.86 17.05 7.96
N MET A 178 -12.84 16.19 7.69
CA MET A 178 -13.87 16.46 6.69
C MET A 178 -14.65 17.74 6.99
N ALA A 179 -15.05 17.97 8.25
CA ALA A 179 -15.74 19.19 8.67
C ALA A 179 -14.89 20.46 8.47
N LEU A 180 -13.59 20.42 8.81
CA LEU A 180 -12.67 21.54 8.63
C LEU A 180 -12.51 21.96 7.16
N PHE A 181 -12.63 21.01 6.23
CA PHE A 181 -12.56 21.25 4.80
C PHE A 181 -13.94 21.43 4.14
N GLY A 182 -15.03 21.44 4.91
CA GLY A 182 -16.39 21.62 4.40
C GLY A 182 -16.91 20.44 3.57
N ILE A 183 -16.47 19.22 3.88
CA ILE A 183 -16.74 17.99 3.12
C ILE A 183 -17.82 17.18 3.84
N ASN A 184 -18.93 16.93 3.15
CA ASN A 184 -20.06 16.17 3.71
C ASN A 184 -20.16 14.73 3.17
N LYS A 185 -19.39 14.39 2.14
CA LYS A 185 -19.34 13.06 1.53
C LYS A 185 -17.89 12.64 1.35
N LEU A 186 -17.56 11.40 1.68
CA LEU A 186 -16.17 10.93 1.58
C LEU A 186 -15.62 11.06 0.15
N ASP A 187 -16.43 10.83 -0.87
CA ASP A 187 -15.99 10.97 -2.27
C ASP A 187 -15.57 12.40 -2.65
N ASP A 188 -16.07 13.40 -1.91
CA ASP A 188 -15.74 14.81 -2.16
C ASP A 188 -14.36 15.20 -1.62
N VAL A 189 -13.66 14.34 -0.85
CA VAL A 189 -12.31 14.63 -0.36
C VAL A 189 -11.30 14.88 -1.47
N LYS A 190 -11.51 14.30 -2.67
CA LYS A 190 -10.66 14.52 -3.84
C LYS A 190 -10.74 15.96 -4.39
N LYS A 191 -11.73 16.75 -3.96
CA LYS A 191 -11.89 18.16 -4.35
C LYS A 191 -11.05 19.12 -3.50
N VAL A 192 -10.47 18.63 -2.40
CA VAL A 192 -9.60 19.43 -1.54
C VAL A 192 -8.37 19.87 -2.32
N LYS A 193 -8.14 21.17 -2.37
CA LYS A 193 -6.92 21.73 -2.96
C LYS A 193 -5.75 21.46 -2.04
N TYR A 194 -4.62 21.06 -2.61
CA TYR A 194 -3.38 20.81 -1.89
C TYR A 194 -2.18 21.34 -2.67
N TYR A 195 -1.06 21.48 -1.98
CA TYR A 195 0.24 21.82 -2.55
C TYR A 195 1.20 20.66 -2.31
N LEU A 196 2.07 20.40 -3.29
CA LEU A 196 3.13 19.41 -3.18
C LEU A 196 4.44 20.12 -2.81
N SER A 197 5.33 19.42 -2.10
CA SER A 197 6.69 19.92 -1.87
C SER A 197 7.44 20.05 -3.19
N LEU A 198 8.52 20.84 -3.20
CA LEU A 198 9.39 20.97 -4.37
C LEU A 198 9.97 19.62 -4.79
N GLU A 199 10.41 18.80 -3.82
CA GLU A 199 10.94 17.45 -4.09
C GLU A 199 9.91 16.57 -4.81
N LEU A 200 8.68 16.54 -4.31
CA LEU A 200 7.63 15.70 -4.88
C LEU A 200 7.17 16.21 -6.25
N THR A 201 7.13 17.52 -6.44
CA THR A 201 6.83 18.14 -7.74
C THR A 201 7.91 17.79 -8.77
N ASN A 202 9.18 17.92 -8.39
CA ASN A 202 10.30 17.57 -9.27
C ASN A 202 10.31 16.09 -9.62
N PHE A 203 9.97 15.21 -8.68
CA PHE A 203 9.83 13.77 -8.93
C PHE A 203 8.74 13.48 -9.96
N LEU A 204 7.55 14.05 -9.80
CA LEU A 204 6.42 13.81 -10.73
C LEU A 204 6.67 14.35 -12.13
N ASN A 205 7.43 15.45 -12.28
CA ASN A 205 7.79 15.99 -13.59
C ASN A 205 8.80 15.13 -14.37
N GLN A 206 9.45 14.16 -13.72
CA GLN A 206 10.40 13.24 -14.36
C GLN A 206 9.75 11.95 -14.86
N ILE A 207 8.48 11.72 -14.51
CA ILE A 207 7.68 10.55 -14.88
C ILE A 207 6.74 10.95 -16.01
#